data_AF-M3CHE2-F1
#
_entry.id   AF-M3CHE2-F1
#
_cell.length_a   1.000
_cell.length_b   1.000
_cell.length_c   1.000
_cell.angle_alpha   90.00
_cell.angle_beta   90.00
_cell.angle_gamma   90.00
#
_symmetry.space_group_name_H-M   'P 1'
#
loop_
_entity.id
_entity.type
_entity.pdbx_description
1 polymer ?
#
loop_
_entity_poly.entity_id
_entity_poly.type
_entity_poly.pdbx_seq_one_letter_code
_entity_poly.pdbx_strand_id
1 'polypeptide(L)'
;MSYENVYIHAIDGTDCYVPIVGEFIKIKFYKLQPSKNYSPDDVTFLWSFRPGDIVKVEELSLGDGKLKRLAIQQKKPEKELDYNGFLYYIFVDKIVVNSYNKQKFQPQLLRLFSDLESEIWHYPKIKTVAAEFLSLTNL
;
A
#
# COMPACT_ATOMS: atom_id res chain seq x y z
N MET A 1 7.46 -25.68 -3.86
CA MET A 1 6.75 -24.43 -3.52
C MET A 1 5.87 -24.06 -4.70
N SER A 2 4.65 -23.58 -4.46
CA SER A 2 3.69 -23.23 -5.52
C SER A 2 3.54 -21.71 -5.61
N TYR A 3 3.57 -21.18 -6.84
CA TYR A 3 3.38 -19.77 -7.14
C TYR A 3 2.14 -19.62 -8.02
N GLU A 4 1.30 -18.64 -7.70
CA GLU A 4 0.04 -18.42 -8.39
C GLU A 4 -0.23 -16.92 -8.54
N ASN A 5 -1.10 -16.55 -9.48
CA ASN A 5 -1.55 -15.17 -9.60
C ASN A 5 -2.55 -14.87 -8.49
N VAL A 6 -2.20 -13.88 -7.66
CA VAL A 6 -3.09 -13.22 -6.71
C VAL A 6 -3.37 -11.83 -7.23
N TYR A 7 -4.62 -11.38 -7.17
CA TYR A 7 -5.01 -10.06 -7.59
C TYR A 7 -5.09 -9.14 -6.37
N ILE A 8 -4.70 -7.88 -6.56
CA ILE A 8 -4.84 -6.82 -5.56
C ILE A 8 -5.57 -5.63 -6.20
N HIS A 9 -6.16 -4.78 -5.38
CA HIS A 9 -6.95 -3.63 -5.84
C HIS A 9 -6.36 -2.31 -5.34
N ALA A 10 -6.77 -1.20 -5.95
CA ALA A 10 -6.48 0.12 -5.41
C ALA A 10 -7.19 0.30 -4.04
N ILE A 11 -6.54 0.97 -3.11
CA ILE A 11 -7.01 1.09 -1.72
C ILE A 11 -8.38 1.78 -1.59
N ASP A 12 -8.73 2.60 -2.57
CA ASP A 12 -10.00 3.32 -2.65
C ASP A 12 -11.16 2.46 -3.15
N GLY A 13 -10.89 1.18 -3.47
CA GLY A 13 -11.90 0.26 -3.98
C GLY A 13 -12.22 0.44 -5.46
N THR A 14 -11.44 1.25 -6.19
CA THR A 14 -11.54 1.30 -7.65
C THR A 14 -11.36 -0.11 -8.23
N ASP A 15 -12.17 -0.45 -9.25
CA ASP A 15 -12.15 -1.72 -9.99
C ASP A 15 -10.88 -1.90 -10.86
N CYS A 16 -9.73 -1.49 -10.34
CA CYS A 16 -8.42 -1.73 -10.91
C CYS A 16 -7.78 -2.92 -10.19
N TYR A 17 -7.70 -4.05 -10.88
CA TYR A 17 -7.12 -5.28 -10.34
C TYR A 17 -5.83 -5.63 -11.06
N VAL A 18 -4.73 -5.68 -10.33
CA VAL A 18 -3.42 -6.03 -10.89
C VAL A 18 -3.00 -7.43 -10.41
N PRO A 19 -2.61 -8.33 -11.32
CA PRO A 19 -2.06 -9.62 -10.94
C PRO A 19 -0.64 -9.45 -10.38
N ILE A 20 -0.40 -10.06 -9.23
CA ILE A 20 0.90 -10.19 -8.58
C ILE A 20 1.18 -11.66 -8.28
N VAL A 21 2.45 -12.02 -8.20
CA VAL A 21 2.87 -13.38 -7.84
C VAL A 21 2.62 -13.59 -6.35
N GLY A 22 1.87 -14.63 -5.99
CA GLY A 22 1.69 -15.09 -4.62
C GLY A 22 2.39 -16.43 -4.40
N GLU A 23 3.24 -16.50 -3.39
CA GLU A 23 3.80 -17.75 -2.87
C GLU A 23 2.81 -18.38 -1.88
N PHE A 24 2.37 -19.60 -2.15
CA PHE A 24 1.47 -20.30 -1.25
C PHE A 24 2.16 -20.62 0.09
N ILE A 25 1.58 -20.16 1.21
CA ILE A 25 2.05 -20.50 2.56
C ILE A 25 1.19 -21.62 3.14
N LYS A 26 -0.13 -21.41 3.17
CA LYS A 26 -1.13 -22.35 3.67
C LYS A 26 -2.50 -21.98 3.13
N ILE A 27 -3.52 -22.79 3.44
CA ILE A 27 -4.91 -22.59 3.00
C ILE A 27 -5.31 -21.10 3.11
N LYS A 28 -5.67 -20.51 1.96
CA LYS A 28 -6.07 -19.09 1.78
C LYS A 28 -5.01 -18.04 2.12
N PHE A 29 -3.78 -18.39 2.48
CA PHE A 29 -2.73 -17.43 2.83
C PHE A 29 -1.55 -17.50 1.87
N TYR A 30 -1.21 -16.35 1.29
CA TYR A 30 -0.15 -16.19 0.31
C TYR A 30 0.80 -15.09 0.73
N LYS A 31 2.10 -15.26 0.48
CA LYS A 31 3.07 -14.18 0.57
C LYS A 31 3.20 -13.54 -0.81
N LEU A 32 2.90 -12.25 -0.92
CA LEU A 32 3.06 -11.53 -2.16
C LEU A 32 4.54 -11.42 -2.52
N GLN A 33 4.87 -11.63 -3.78
CA GLN A 33 6.23 -11.58 -4.31
C GLN A 33 6.33 -10.47 -5.37
N PRO A 34 7.52 -9.90 -5.59
CA PRO A 34 7.74 -8.99 -6.70
C PRO A 34 7.36 -9.64 -8.04
N SER A 35 6.77 -8.87 -8.95
CA SER A 35 6.41 -9.36 -10.28
C SER A 35 6.58 -8.26 -11.32
N LYS A 36 6.70 -8.62 -12.61
CA LYS A 36 6.80 -7.63 -13.69
C LYS A 36 5.51 -6.85 -13.94
N ASN A 37 4.37 -7.40 -13.52
CA ASN A 37 3.05 -6.82 -13.75
C ASN A 37 2.64 -5.84 -12.65
N TYR A 38 3.44 -5.74 -11.59
CA TYR A 38 3.15 -4.91 -10.43
C TYR A 38 4.37 -4.05 -10.10
N SER A 39 4.17 -2.73 -10.04
CA SER A 39 5.17 -1.81 -9.50
C SER A 39 4.72 -1.29 -8.13
N PRO A 40 5.48 -1.50 -7.05
CA PRO A 40 5.18 -0.91 -5.75
C PRO A 40 5.28 0.61 -5.78
N ASP A 41 6.02 1.18 -6.73
CA ASP A 41 6.25 2.62 -6.88
C ASP A 41 5.33 3.27 -7.93
N ASP A 42 4.28 2.56 -8.36
CA ASP A 42 3.27 3.16 -9.24
C ASP A 42 2.59 4.33 -8.50
N VAL A 43 2.75 5.53 -9.06
CA VAL A 43 2.21 6.78 -8.51
C VAL A 43 0.73 6.98 -8.86
N THR A 44 0.19 6.17 -9.77
CA THR A 44 -1.20 6.27 -10.23
C THR A 44 -2.16 5.72 -9.18
N PHE A 45 -1.74 4.67 -8.45
CA PHE A 45 -2.58 3.96 -7.48
C PHE A 45 -1.84 3.63 -6.19
N LEU A 46 -2.50 3.86 -5.06
CA LEU A 46 -2.09 3.25 -3.80
C LEU A 46 -2.71 1.86 -3.72
N TRP A 47 -1.89 0.84 -3.97
CA TRP A 47 -2.34 -0.56 -3.90
C TRP A 47 -2.61 -1.00 -2.46
N SER A 48 -3.64 -1.83 -2.27
CA SER A 48 -4.05 -2.31 -0.94
C SER A 48 -3.04 -3.26 -0.28
N PHE A 49 -2.14 -3.87 -1.06
CA PHE A 49 -1.10 -4.77 -0.57
C PHE A 49 0.21 -4.61 -1.37
N ARG A 50 1.34 -5.01 -0.77
CA ARG A 50 2.70 -4.87 -1.30
C ARG A 50 3.47 -6.20 -1.32
N PRO A 51 4.51 -6.36 -2.15
CA PRO A 51 5.42 -7.49 -2.11
C PRO A 51 6.06 -7.69 -0.73
N GLY A 52 5.94 -8.90 -0.20
CA GLY A 52 6.33 -9.29 1.15
C GLY A 52 5.14 -9.45 2.10
N ASP A 53 4.00 -8.84 1.78
CA ASP A 53 2.79 -8.99 2.60
C ASP A 53 2.29 -10.42 2.59
N ILE A 54 1.90 -10.90 3.77
CA ILE A 54 1.13 -12.13 3.90
C ILE A 54 -0.33 -11.74 3.87
N VAL A 55 -1.06 -12.19 2.85
CA VAL A 55 -2.46 -11.84 2.61
C VAL A 55 -3.36 -13.06 2.65
N LYS A 56 -4.58 -12.86 3.15
CA LYS A 56 -5.70 -13.78 2.97
C LYS A 56 -6.28 -13.55 1.58
N VAL A 57 -6.52 -14.63 0.86
CA VAL A 57 -7.03 -14.65 -0.52
C VAL A 57 -8.36 -15.38 -0.56
N GLU A 58 -9.29 -14.84 -1.34
CA GLU A 58 -10.60 -15.44 -1.64
C GLU A 58 -10.86 -15.46 -3.15
N GLU A 59 -11.64 -16.44 -3.61
CA GLU A 59 -12.05 -16.51 -5.02
C GLU A 59 -13.33 -15.68 -5.19
N LEU A 60 -13.23 -14.62 -5.99
CA LEU A 60 -14.31 -13.67 -6.23
C LEU A 60 -14.48 -13.46 -7.74
N SER A 61 -15.73 -13.30 -8.18
CA SER A 61 -16.02 -12.83 -9.53
C SER A 61 -15.80 -11.32 -9.55
N LEU A 62 -14.86 -10.85 -10.38
CA LEU A 62 -14.58 -9.42 -10.52
C LEU A 62 -15.47 -8.78 -11.58
N GLY A 63 -15.35 -7.47 -11.81
CA GLY A 63 -16.15 -6.72 -12.80
C GLY A 63 -16.09 -7.26 -14.24
N ASP A 64 -15.11 -8.10 -14.57
CA ASP A 64 -15.01 -8.81 -15.87
C ASP A 64 -15.72 -10.18 -15.90
N GLY A 65 -16.44 -10.53 -14.83
CA GLY A 65 -17.16 -11.79 -14.65
C GLY A 65 -16.26 -13.01 -14.38
N LYS A 66 -14.93 -12.86 -14.43
CA LYS A 66 -13.99 -13.97 -14.21
C LYS A 66 -13.74 -14.18 -12.73
N LEU A 67 -13.74 -15.44 -12.31
CA LEU A 67 -13.29 -15.83 -10.96
C LEU A 67 -11.78 -15.59 -10.84
N LYS A 68 -11.39 -14.76 -9.87
CA LYS A 68 -10.00 -14.46 -9.57
C LYS A 68 -9.74 -14.60 -8.08
N ARG A 69 -8.49 -14.92 -7.75
CA ARG A 69 -7.98 -15.03 -6.39
C ARG A 69 -7.60 -13.64 -5.89
N LEU A 70 -8.52 -12.95 -5.23
CA LEU A 70 -8.33 -11.60 -4.74
C LEU A 70 -7.77 -11.62 -3.31
N ALA A 71 -6.72 -10.84 -3.07
CA ALA A 71 -6.26 -10.54 -1.73
C ALA A 71 -7.27 -9.60 -1.04
N ILE A 72 -7.70 -9.96 0.17
CA ILE A 72 -8.77 -9.24 0.89
C ILE A 72 -8.32 -8.74 2.28
N GLN A 73 -7.26 -9.30 2.84
CA GLN A 73 -6.83 -8.94 4.19
C GLN A 73 -5.34 -9.23 4.41
N GLN A 74 -4.60 -8.30 5.03
CA GLN A 74 -3.21 -8.48 5.41
C GLN A 74 -3.10 -9.13 6.80
N LYS A 75 -2.23 -10.12 6.98
CA LYS A 75 -2.06 -10.84 8.25
C LYS A 75 -1.17 -10.09 9.27
N LYS A 76 -0.27 -9.22 8.80
CA LYS A 76 0.48 -8.16 9.50
C LYS A 76 1.65 -7.76 8.59
N PRO A 77 2.02 -6.48 8.50
CA PRO A 77 3.20 -6.09 7.74
C PRO A 77 4.49 -6.45 8.48
N GLU A 78 5.47 -6.97 7.76
CA GLU A 78 6.82 -7.27 8.28
C GLU A 78 7.91 -6.29 7.80
N LYS A 79 7.61 -5.34 6.90
CA LYS A 79 8.67 -4.61 6.16
C LYS A 79 8.86 -3.14 6.55
N GLU A 80 10.12 -2.71 6.39
CA GLU A 80 10.52 -1.32 6.18
C GLU A 80 9.72 -0.69 5.04
N LEU A 81 9.32 0.57 5.23
CA LEU A 81 8.38 1.25 4.35
C LEU A 81 9.12 2.00 3.26
N ASP A 82 9.01 1.49 2.04
CA ASP A 82 9.16 2.33 0.85
C ASP A 82 8.14 3.49 0.88
N TYR A 83 8.31 4.47 -0.01
CA TYR A 83 7.47 5.66 -0.01
C TYR A 83 5.98 5.32 -0.17
N ASN A 84 5.65 4.40 -1.06
CA ASN A 84 4.26 4.04 -1.34
C ASN A 84 3.63 3.19 -0.22
N GLY A 85 4.44 2.44 0.54
CA GLY A 85 4.08 1.78 1.78
C GLY A 85 3.86 2.77 2.92
N PHE A 86 4.67 3.83 2.99
CA PHE A 86 4.45 4.95 3.91
C PHE A 86 3.13 5.66 3.64
N LEU A 87 2.84 6.03 2.38
CA LEU A 87 1.57 6.62 1.99
C LEU A 87 0.37 5.69 2.30
N TYR A 88 0.53 4.39 2.04
CA TYR A 88 -0.46 3.38 2.40
C TYR A 88 -0.75 3.40 3.91
N TYR A 89 0.27 3.42 4.77
CA TYR A 89 0.06 3.45 6.23
C TYR A 89 -0.51 4.75 6.77
N ILE A 90 -0.23 5.89 6.13
CA ILE A 90 -0.97 7.12 6.42
C ILE A 90 -2.45 6.91 6.12
N PHE A 91 -2.77 6.37 4.93
CA PHE A 91 -4.15 6.19 4.51
C PHE A 91 -4.95 5.25 5.44
N VAL A 92 -4.32 4.20 5.96
CA VAL A 92 -4.98 3.23 6.87
C VAL A 92 -4.79 3.54 8.37
N ASP A 93 -4.46 4.78 8.74
CA ASP A 93 -4.28 5.23 10.14
C ASP A 93 -3.27 4.41 10.95
N LYS A 94 -2.25 3.86 10.31
CA LYS A 94 -1.18 3.10 10.97
C LYS A 94 0.00 3.97 11.42
N ILE A 95 0.01 5.26 11.07
CA ILE A 95 1.02 6.22 11.50
C ILE A 95 0.36 7.29 12.37
N VAL A 96 0.80 7.36 13.63
CA VAL A 96 0.40 8.43 14.56
C VAL A 96 1.26 9.67 14.30
N VAL A 97 0.63 10.84 14.21
CA VAL A 97 1.35 12.11 14.04
C VAL A 97 1.97 12.54 15.38
N ASN A 98 3.30 12.41 15.48
CA ASN A 98 4.10 12.86 16.62
C ASN A 98 5.56 13.08 16.20
N SER A 99 6.35 13.71 17.08
CA SER A 99 7.76 14.06 16.78
C SER A 99 8.63 12.82 16.50
N TYR A 100 8.37 11.69 17.17
CA TYR A 100 9.10 10.44 16.94
C TYR A 100 8.89 9.92 15.51
N ASN A 101 7.63 9.80 15.07
CA ASN A 101 7.31 9.35 13.71
C ASN A 101 7.73 10.37 12.66
N LYS A 102 7.71 11.68 12.98
CA LYS A 102 8.25 12.73 12.10
C LYS A 102 9.74 12.53 11.81
N GLN A 103 10.53 12.19 12.83
CA GLN A 103 11.96 11.88 12.65
C GLN A 103 12.14 10.53 11.94
N LYS A 104 11.41 9.49 12.35
CA LYS A 104 11.49 8.15 11.78
C LYS A 104 11.21 8.12 10.27
N PHE A 105 10.23 8.90 9.81
CA PHE A 105 9.81 8.95 8.40
C PHE A 105 10.27 10.22 7.69
N GLN A 106 11.32 10.88 8.19
CA GLN A 106 11.80 12.14 7.63
C GLN A 106 12.06 12.07 6.11
N PRO A 107 12.72 11.04 5.55
CA PRO A 107 12.93 10.96 4.10
C PRO A 107 11.63 10.89 3.30
N GLN A 108 10.66 10.10 3.77
CA GLN A 108 9.36 9.95 3.11
C GLN A 108 8.52 11.23 3.24
N LEU A 109 8.57 11.91 4.39
CA LEU A 109 7.91 13.18 4.60
C LEU A 109 8.49 14.28 3.70
N LEU A 110 9.82 14.37 3.57
CA LEU A 110 10.45 15.33 2.67
C LEU A 110 10.02 15.12 1.21
N ARG A 111 9.94 13.86 0.76
CA ARG A 111 9.40 13.55 -0.57
C ARG A 111 7.92 13.95 -0.68
N LEU A 112 7.10 13.63 0.33
CA LEU A 112 5.68 14.01 0.33
C LEU A 112 5.48 15.52 0.27
N PHE A 113 6.28 16.29 1.00
CA PHE A 113 6.20 17.76 0.93
C PHE A 113 6.61 18.27 -0.44
N SER A 114 7.69 17.73 -1.02
CA SER A 114 8.12 18.08 -2.38
C SER A 114 7.07 17.72 -3.45
N ASP A 115 6.42 16.55 -3.32
CA ASP A 115 5.31 16.15 -4.19
C ASP A 115 4.13 17.13 -4.08
N LEU A 116 3.78 17.56 -2.86
CA LEU A 116 2.68 18.50 -2.62
C LEU A 116 2.98 19.91 -3.16
N GLU A 117 4.22 20.39 -3.02
CA GLU A 117 4.68 21.65 -3.63
C GLU A 117 4.65 21.59 -5.16
N SER A 118 4.91 20.42 -5.73
CA SER A 118 4.88 20.16 -7.17
C SER A 118 3.46 19.83 -7.70
N GLU A 119 2.42 20.01 -6.87
CA GLU A 119 1.02 19.72 -7.19
C GLU A 119 0.74 18.28 -7.65
N ILE A 120 1.61 17.33 -7.27
CA ILE A 120 1.38 15.91 -7.53
C ILE A 120 0.14 15.48 -6.75
N TRP A 121 -0.75 14.76 -7.43
CA TRP A 121 -1.99 14.32 -6.82
C TRP A 121 -1.72 13.30 -5.70
N HIS A 122 -2.42 13.48 -4.58
CA HIS A 122 -2.42 12.59 -3.42
C HIS A 122 -3.83 12.51 -2.85
N TYR A 123 -4.15 11.41 -2.18
CA TYR A 123 -5.43 11.24 -1.50
C TYR A 123 -5.64 12.33 -0.43
N PRO A 124 -6.87 12.87 -0.26
CA PRO A 124 -7.13 13.95 0.69
C PRO A 124 -6.62 13.67 2.11
N LYS A 125 -6.79 12.44 2.59
CA LYS A 125 -6.31 11.99 3.90
C LYS A 125 -4.79 12.12 4.06
N ILE A 126 -4.02 11.81 3.01
CA ILE A 126 -2.57 11.95 3.02
C ILE A 126 -2.20 13.43 3.14
N LYS A 127 -2.89 14.30 2.41
CA LYS A 127 -2.68 15.76 2.49
C LYS A 127 -2.97 16.29 3.89
N THR A 128 -4.05 15.84 4.53
CA THR A 128 -4.40 16.20 5.92
C THR A 128 -3.29 15.81 6.89
N VAL A 129 -2.84 14.56 6.85
CA VAL A 129 -1.78 14.07 7.75
C VAL A 129 -0.44 14.77 7.48
N ALA A 130 -0.12 15.08 6.21
CA ALA A 130 1.07 15.86 5.87
C ALA A 130 1.04 17.26 6.52
N ALA A 131 -0.11 17.94 6.49
CA ALA A 131 -0.28 19.25 7.13
C ALA A 131 -0.11 19.16 8.66
N GLU A 132 -0.63 18.10 9.29
CA GLU A 132 -0.44 17.86 10.72
C GLU A 132 1.05 17.64 11.05
N PHE A 133 1.79 16.85 10.26
CA PHE A 133 3.23 16.69 10.43
C PHE A 133 4.01 18.00 10.27
N LEU A 134 3.61 18.88 9.34
CA LEU A 134 4.21 20.21 9.20
C LEU A 134 3.97 21.08 10.44
N SER A 135 2.77 20.99 11.03
CA SER A 135 2.38 21.75 12.23
C SER A 135 3.14 21.35 13.50
N LEU A 136 3.77 20.16 13.52
CA LEU A 136 4.69 19.75 14.57
C LEU A 136 6.00 20.55 14.47
N THR A 137 5.99 21.85 14.76
CA THR A 137 7.21 22.65 14.89
C THR A 137 8.04 22.17 16.08
N ASN A 138 9.37 22.14 15.92
CA ASN A 138 10.31 21.87 17.01
C ASN A 138 10.14 22.95 18.09
N LEU A 139 9.66 22.57 19.28
CA LEU A 139 9.94 23.28 20.52
C LEU A 139 11.38 23.01 20.94
#